data_AF-A0A2T0USD4-F1
#
_entry.id   AF-A0A2T0USD4-F1
#
_cell.length_a   1.000
_cell.length_b   1.000
_cell.length_c   1.000
_cell.angle_alpha   90.00
_cell.angle_beta   90.00
_cell.angle_gamma   90.00
#
_symmetry.space_group_name_H-M   'P 1'
#
loop_
_entity.id
_entity.type
_entity.pdbx_description
1 polymer ?
#
loop_
_entity_poly.entity_id
_entity_poly.type
_entity_poly.pdbx_seq_one_letter_code
_entity_poly.pdbx_strand_id
1 'polypeptide(L)'
;MIMRLAQSLGYEVVEVDDGDGTLAVGGHDGASALKVGWRPLIVEGYTGSGSIDRFAIRTRDDRHRRSLRDMRERLRFPDRDADPVDLAAPILKLLAPGAYGVRRWPDANVHIEPFGENRSAWWYPYEPIGTEGTAVIPTDAWPPPGEDTVAAYAEAIERGERPLAVLLRSEPPGDEQDCAAFLIDGHHKLAAYRRTGTAPHFLDIAHLADRRPCEPEDLRTVIGGDGSLEQTASNLMRYLEHARQ
;
A
#
# COMPACT_ATOMS: atom_id res chain seq x y z
N MET A 1 -2.14 12.66 -18.83
CA MET A 1 -0.76 12.11 -18.90
C MET A 1 -0.64 10.85 -18.06
N ILE A 2 -1.18 10.84 -16.83
CA ILE A 2 -1.15 9.69 -15.90
C ILE A 2 -1.80 8.41 -16.43
N MET A 3 -2.92 8.49 -17.14
CA MET A 3 -3.57 7.30 -17.74
C MET A 3 -2.67 6.58 -18.78
N ARG A 4 -1.92 7.35 -19.59
CA ARG A 4 -0.98 6.76 -20.57
C ARG A 4 0.21 6.10 -19.86
N LEU A 5 0.69 6.70 -18.76
CA LEU A 5 1.71 6.09 -17.91
C LEU A 5 1.20 4.76 -17.34
N ALA A 6 0.01 4.77 -16.73
CA ALA A 6 -0.62 3.57 -16.19
C ALA A 6 -0.71 2.45 -17.23
N GLN A 7 -1.24 2.74 -18.42
CA GLN A 7 -1.33 1.77 -19.51
C GLN A 7 0.05 1.26 -19.96
N SER A 8 1.06 2.12 -20.02
CA SER A 8 2.43 1.71 -20.38
C SER A 8 3.07 0.78 -19.34
N LEU A 9 2.62 0.86 -18.08
CA LEU A 9 3.02 0.01 -16.97
C LEU A 9 2.15 -1.25 -16.82
N GLY A 10 1.27 -1.51 -17.80
CA GLY A 10 0.40 -2.68 -17.83
C GLY A 10 -0.85 -2.58 -16.97
N TYR A 11 -1.23 -1.38 -16.51
CA TYR A 11 -2.50 -1.19 -15.83
C TYR A 11 -3.66 -1.14 -16.82
N GLU A 12 -4.71 -1.89 -16.49
CA GLU A 12 -6.04 -1.72 -17.04
C GLU A 12 -6.77 -0.62 -16.28
N VAL A 13 -7.31 0.36 -17.01
CA VAL A 13 -7.93 1.54 -16.41
C VAL A 13 -9.43 1.32 -16.25
N VAL A 14 -9.94 1.55 -15.06
CA VAL A 14 -11.34 1.39 -14.67
C VAL A 14 -11.84 2.65 -13.97
N GLU A 15 -13.02 3.12 -14.35
CA GLU A 15 -13.73 4.17 -13.63
C GLU A 15 -14.62 3.53 -12.57
N VAL A 16 -14.51 4.00 -11.33
CA VAL A 16 -15.33 3.57 -10.19
C VAL A 16 -16.30 4.69 -9.86
N ASP A 17 -17.57 4.54 -10.26
CA ASP A 17 -18.63 5.52 -10.00
C ASP A 17 -19.44 5.19 -8.74
N ASP A 18 -19.56 3.91 -8.39
CA ASP A 18 -20.43 3.37 -7.35
C ASP A 18 -19.67 2.83 -6.12
N GLY A 19 -18.39 3.19 -6.00
CA GLY A 19 -17.57 2.87 -4.83
C GLY A 19 -18.10 3.54 -3.56
N ASP A 20 -18.18 2.79 -2.45
CA ASP A 20 -18.80 3.26 -1.22
C ASP A 20 -17.90 4.19 -0.37
N GLY A 21 -16.63 4.37 -0.77
CA GLY A 21 -15.66 5.23 -0.08
C GLY A 21 -15.17 4.69 1.27
N THR A 22 -15.40 3.41 1.55
CA THR A 22 -14.85 2.73 2.74
C THR A 22 -13.33 2.81 2.75
N LEU A 23 -12.68 2.68 1.60
CA LEU A 23 -11.25 2.84 1.39
C LEU A 23 -11.03 4.07 0.50
N ALA A 24 -10.07 4.90 0.85
CA ALA A 24 -9.62 5.96 -0.04
C ALA A 24 -8.11 6.08 0.05
N VAL A 25 -7.47 6.35 -1.08
CA VAL A 25 -6.06 6.73 -1.12
C VAL A 25 -5.96 8.09 -1.80
N GLY A 26 -5.25 9.01 -1.17
CA GLY A 26 -5.01 10.34 -1.70
C GLY A 26 -3.54 10.68 -1.58
N GLY A 27 -3.10 11.70 -2.29
CA GLY A 27 -1.70 12.07 -2.35
C GLY A 27 -1.07 11.79 -3.70
N HIS A 28 0.23 12.00 -3.76
CA HIS A 28 1.12 11.54 -4.82
C HIS A 28 2.28 10.78 -4.18
N ASP A 29 3.10 10.11 -4.97
CA ASP A 29 4.23 9.35 -4.44
C ASP A 29 5.16 10.28 -3.66
N GLY A 30 5.41 9.96 -2.39
CA GLY A 30 6.20 10.81 -1.50
C GLY A 30 5.40 11.73 -0.57
N ALA A 31 4.08 11.73 -0.67
CA ALA A 31 3.18 12.34 0.31
C ALA A 31 1.77 11.78 0.14
N SER A 32 1.57 10.54 0.60
CA SER A 32 0.35 9.77 0.39
C SER A 32 -0.36 9.41 1.70
N ALA A 33 -1.68 9.25 1.64
CA ALA A 33 -2.49 8.86 2.78
C ALA A 33 -3.48 7.78 2.39
N LEU A 34 -3.47 6.68 3.15
CA LEU A 34 -4.54 5.68 3.15
C LEU A 34 -5.58 6.08 4.19
N LYS A 35 -6.85 6.07 3.80
CA LYS A 35 -7.99 6.37 4.66
C LYS A 35 -8.97 5.20 4.68
N VAL A 36 -9.58 4.98 5.84
CA VAL A 36 -10.70 4.04 6.01
C VAL A 36 -11.87 4.78 6.67
N GLY A 37 -13.05 4.74 6.05
CA GLY A 37 -14.22 5.49 6.51
C GLY A 37 -13.93 6.99 6.66
N TRP A 38 -13.22 7.56 5.68
CA TRP A 38 -12.78 8.97 5.63
C TRP A 38 -11.79 9.40 6.73
N ARG A 39 -11.29 8.46 7.53
CA ARG A 39 -10.26 8.72 8.55
C ARG A 39 -8.91 8.22 8.09
N PRO A 40 -7.83 9.00 8.23
CA PRO A 40 -6.50 8.56 7.84
C PRO A 40 -6.04 7.42 8.74
N LEU A 41 -5.63 6.33 8.10
CA LEU A 41 -5.09 5.12 8.72
C LEU A 41 -3.57 5.18 8.73
N ILE A 42 -2.97 5.50 7.58
CA ILE A 42 -1.52 5.66 7.41
C ILE A 42 -1.26 6.90 6.56
N VAL A 43 -0.29 7.72 6.94
CA VAL A 43 0.33 8.73 6.08
C VAL A 43 1.77 8.32 5.82
N GLU A 44 2.19 8.37 4.57
CA GLU A 44 3.55 8.14 4.10
C GLU A 44 4.07 9.41 3.40
N GLY A 45 5.36 9.68 3.50
CA GLY A 45 5.97 10.66 2.62
C GLY A 45 7.43 10.94 2.88
N TYR A 46 8.00 11.88 2.12
CA TYR A 46 9.39 12.25 2.24
C TYR A 46 9.65 13.14 3.45
N THR A 47 10.73 12.88 4.19
CA THR A 47 11.20 13.75 5.27
C THR A 47 12.20 14.80 4.83
N GLY A 48 12.74 14.74 3.62
CA GLY A 48 13.60 15.79 3.04
C GLY A 48 14.86 16.10 3.87
N SER A 49 15.37 15.14 4.64
CA SER A 49 16.55 15.31 5.51
C SER A 49 17.89 14.95 4.86
N GLY A 50 17.91 14.59 3.57
CA GLY A 50 19.13 14.33 2.79
C GLY A 50 19.87 13.04 3.14
N SER A 51 19.54 12.39 4.26
CA SER A 51 19.89 10.99 4.55
C SER A 51 18.61 10.17 4.71
N ILE A 52 17.74 10.47 5.67
CA ILE A 52 16.46 9.76 5.85
C ILE A 52 15.44 10.33 4.85
N ASP A 53 14.92 9.47 3.98
CA ASP A 53 14.13 9.94 2.84
C ASP A 53 12.64 9.64 2.96
N ARG A 54 12.18 8.47 3.44
CA ARG A 54 10.74 8.17 3.54
C ARG A 54 10.35 7.69 4.94
N PHE A 55 9.15 8.06 5.38
CA PHE A 55 8.57 7.59 6.62
C PHE A 55 7.08 7.37 6.46
N ALA A 56 6.50 6.57 7.35
CA ALA A 56 5.06 6.46 7.44
C ALA A 56 4.58 6.36 8.89
N ILE A 57 3.42 6.95 9.20
CA ILE A 57 2.78 6.98 10.53
C ILE A 57 1.41 6.30 10.46
N ARG A 58 1.15 5.40 11.41
CA ARG A 58 -0.14 4.71 11.58
C ARG A 58 -0.97 5.28 12.74
N THR A 59 -2.29 5.34 12.55
CA THR A 59 -3.26 5.62 13.63
C THR A 59 -3.30 4.49 14.69
N ARG A 60 -3.80 4.81 15.90
CA ARG A 60 -3.99 3.85 17.00
C ARG A 60 -5.34 3.11 16.98
N ASP A 61 -6.23 3.40 16.02
CA ASP A 61 -7.60 2.86 16.03
C ASP A 61 -7.72 1.49 15.35
N ASP A 62 -7.87 0.44 16.16
CA ASP A 62 -8.00 -0.96 15.76
C ASP A 62 -9.35 -1.34 15.12
N ARG A 63 -10.34 -0.42 15.07
CA ARG A 63 -11.72 -0.74 14.63
C ARG A 63 -11.86 -1.01 13.12
N HIS A 64 -10.82 -0.79 12.33
CA HIS A 64 -10.85 -0.80 10.86
C HIS A 64 -10.74 -2.21 10.21
N ARG A 65 -10.74 -3.31 10.98
CA ARG A 65 -10.33 -4.66 10.51
C ARG A 65 -11.42 -5.62 9.99
N ARG A 66 -12.65 -5.19 9.71
CA ARG A 66 -13.79 -6.14 9.54
C ARG A 66 -14.40 -6.32 8.13
N SER A 67 -13.96 -5.61 7.10
CA SER A 67 -14.62 -5.60 5.77
C SER A 67 -13.97 -6.46 4.66
N LEU A 68 -12.90 -7.22 4.92
CA LEU A 68 -12.10 -7.87 3.85
C LEU A 68 -12.24 -9.40 3.73
N ARG A 69 -13.18 -10.04 4.44
CA ARG A 69 -13.21 -11.52 4.56
C ARG A 69 -13.51 -12.26 3.26
N ASP A 70 -14.54 -11.85 2.51
CA ASP A 70 -14.99 -12.57 1.29
C ASP A 70 -13.95 -12.54 0.16
N MET A 71 -13.09 -11.52 0.16
CA MET A 71 -12.00 -11.38 -0.81
C MET A 71 -10.87 -12.39 -0.58
N ARG A 72 -10.62 -12.78 0.68
CA ARG A 72 -9.48 -13.64 1.05
C ARG A 72 -9.52 -14.98 0.35
N GLU A 73 -10.72 -15.53 0.16
CA GLU A 73 -10.92 -16.83 -0.49
C GLU A 73 -10.62 -16.77 -1.99
N ARG A 74 -11.11 -15.75 -2.69
CA ARG A 74 -10.87 -15.57 -4.14
C ARG A 74 -9.41 -15.32 -4.47
N LEU A 75 -8.71 -14.52 -3.66
CA LEU A 75 -7.30 -14.21 -3.85
C LEU A 75 -6.36 -15.29 -3.29
N ARG A 76 -6.91 -16.35 -2.67
CA ARG A 76 -6.12 -17.45 -2.14
C ARG A 76 -5.47 -18.24 -3.27
N PHE A 77 -6.25 -18.59 -4.29
CA PHE A 77 -5.80 -19.37 -5.45
C PHE A 77 -6.45 -18.80 -6.72
N PRO A 78 -6.01 -17.61 -7.16
CA PRO A 78 -6.62 -16.99 -8.33
C PRO A 78 -6.25 -17.80 -9.58
N ASP A 79 -7.20 -17.90 -10.51
CA ASP A 79 -6.91 -18.46 -11.83
C ASP A 79 -5.80 -17.63 -12.50
N ARG A 80 -4.83 -18.31 -13.10
CA ARG A 80 -3.68 -17.68 -13.76
C ARG A 80 -4.12 -16.73 -14.88
N ASP A 81 -5.24 -17.03 -15.52
CA ASP A 81 -5.73 -16.25 -16.66
C ASP A 81 -6.92 -15.34 -16.29
N ALA A 82 -7.33 -15.31 -15.01
CA ALA A 82 -8.43 -14.42 -14.60
C ALA A 82 -8.07 -12.94 -14.81
N ASP A 83 -9.04 -12.18 -15.28
CA ASP A 83 -8.92 -10.75 -15.49
C ASP A 83 -8.55 -10.02 -14.17
N PRO A 84 -7.51 -9.17 -14.14
CA PRO A 84 -7.16 -8.37 -12.96
C PRO A 84 -8.32 -7.51 -12.45
N VAL A 85 -9.14 -6.93 -13.33
CA VAL A 85 -10.30 -6.10 -12.96
C VAL A 85 -11.36 -6.95 -12.28
N ASP A 86 -11.65 -8.14 -12.80
CA ASP A 86 -12.61 -9.06 -12.17
C ASP A 86 -12.17 -9.51 -10.77
N LEU A 87 -10.86 -9.72 -10.59
CA LEU A 87 -10.29 -10.00 -9.27
C LEU A 87 -10.41 -8.80 -8.32
N ALA A 88 -10.20 -7.58 -8.82
CA ALA A 88 -10.25 -6.35 -8.04
C ALA A 88 -11.67 -5.87 -7.75
N ALA A 89 -12.69 -6.34 -8.46
CA ALA A 89 -14.07 -5.88 -8.34
C ALA A 89 -14.59 -5.73 -6.88
N PRO A 90 -14.29 -6.65 -5.92
CA PRO A 90 -14.68 -6.45 -4.52
C PRO A 90 -14.01 -5.25 -3.85
N ILE A 91 -12.74 -4.97 -4.15
CA ILE A 91 -12.01 -3.82 -3.61
C ILE A 91 -12.48 -2.54 -4.27
N LEU A 92 -12.70 -2.56 -5.58
CA LEU A 92 -13.17 -1.38 -6.33
C LEU A 92 -14.48 -0.83 -5.74
N LYS A 93 -15.39 -1.72 -5.30
CA LYS A 93 -16.63 -1.31 -4.60
C LYS A 93 -16.41 -0.64 -3.25
N LEU A 94 -15.28 -0.89 -2.60
CA LEU A 94 -14.92 -0.24 -1.34
C LEU A 94 -14.19 1.07 -1.56
N LEU A 95 -13.63 1.32 -2.75
CA LEU A 95 -12.86 2.52 -3.01
C LEU A 95 -13.77 3.76 -3.08
N ALA A 96 -13.22 4.93 -2.82
CA ALA A 96 -13.88 6.18 -3.15
C ALA A 96 -14.08 6.27 -4.67
N PRO A 97 -15.12 6.97 -5.16
CA PRO A 97 -15.29 7.16 -6.59
C PRO A 97 -14.07 7.83 -7.23
N GLY A 98 -13.68 7.35 -8.41
CA GLY A 98 -12.51 7.84 -9.14
C GLY A 98 -11.98 6.88 -10.20
N ALA A 99 -10.95 7.31 -10.92
CA ALA A 99 -10.26 6.51 -11.92
C ALA A 99 -9.15 5.69 -11.26
N TYR A 100 -9.10 4.38 -11.54
CA TYR A 100 -8.09 3.47 -11.00
C TYR A 100 -7.43 2.65 -12.10
N GLY A 101 -6.12 2.41 -11.97
CA GLY A 101 -5.42 1.38 -12.70
C GLY A 101 -5.42 0.09 -11.89
N VAL A 102 -5.68 -1.05 -12.53
CA VAL A 102 -5.55 -2.38 -11.93
C VAL A 102 -4.59 -3.23 -12.78
N ARG A 103 -3.66 -3.93 -12.14
CA ARG A 103 -2.82 -4.93 -12.83
C ARG A 103 -2.51 -6.12 -11.93
N ARG A 104 -2.08 -7.21 -12.56
CA ARG A 104 -1.28 -8.23 -11.88
C ARG A 104 0.18 -7.85 -11.99
N TRP A 105 0.90 -7.95 -10.88
CA TRP A 105 2.32 -7.68 -10.84
C TRP A 105 3.07 -8.92 -10.31
N PRO A 106 3.50 -9.83 -11.21
CA PRO A 106 4.16 -11.06 -10.84
C PRO A 106 5.63 -10.84 -10.51
N ASP A 107 6.18 -11.74 -9.68
CA ASP A 107 7.61 -11.83 -9.33
C ASP A 107 8.21 -10.47 -8.93
N ALA A 108 7.44 -9.69 -8.18
CA ALA A 108 7.78 -8.32 -7.85
C ALA A 108 8.88 -8.28 -6.78
N ASN A 109 9.92 -7.46 -7.03
CA ASN A 109 10.90 -7.15 -6.00
C ASN A 109 10.31 -6.09 -5.06
N VAL A 110 10.21 -6.42 -3.78
CA VAL A 110 9.61 -5.55 -2.77
C VAL A 110 10.39 -5.63 -1.47
N HIS A 111 10.44 -4.50 -0.78
CA HIS A 111 10.85 -4.44 0.61
C HIS A 111 9.60 -4.19 1.47
N ILE A 112 9.43 -4.99 2.52
CA ILE A 112 8.27 -4.88 3.41
C ILE A 112 8.70 -4.12 4.65
N GLU A 113 8.12 -2.93 4.82
CA GLU A 113 8.47 -2.04 5.91
C GLU A 113 7.91 -2.54 7.24
N PRO A 114 8.77 -2.94 8.19
CA PRO A 114 8.31 -3.49 9.44
C PRO A 114 7.79 -2.37 10.34
N PHE A 115 6.47 -2.16 10.34
CA PHE A 115 5.84 -1.35 11.39
C PHE A 115 5.92 -2.02 12.76
N GLY A 116 6.02 -3.36 12.86
CA GLY A 116 6.04 -4.04 14.15
C GLY A 116 4.89 -3.57 15.05
N GLU A 117 5.20 -3.29 16.32
CA GLU A 117 4.33 -2.57 17.27
C GLU A 117 4.49 -1.03 17.19
N ASN A 118 5.41 -0.54 16.36
CA ASN A 118 5.74 0.88 16.26
C ASN A 118 4.69 1.67 15.47
N ARG A 119 4.46 2.91 15.88
CA ARG A 119 3.56 3.85 15.17
C ARG A 119 4.17 4.45 13.91
N SER A 120 5.50 4.39 13.78
CA SER A 120 6.24 4.96 12.66
C SER A 120 7.31 3.99 12.16
N ALA A 121 7.53 3.99 10.85
CA ALA A 121 8.65 3.31 10.19
C ALA A 121 9.41 4.31 9.31
N TRP A 122 10.69 4.02 9.05
CA TRP A 122 11.61 4.86 8.31
C TRP A 122 12.47 4.00 7.40
N TRP A 123 12.67 4.43 6.16
CA TRP A 123 13.51 3.72 5.21
C TRP A 123 14.19 4.65 4.21
N TYR A 124 15.16 4.07 3.52
CA TYR A 124 15.98 4.73 2.51
C TYR A 124 15.59 4.16 1.14
N PRO A 125 15.21 4.99 0.15
CA PRO A 125 14.86 4.52 -1.19
C PRO A 125 16.06 4.05 -2.03
N TYR A 126 17.30 4.25 -1.57
CA TYR A 126 18.52 4.00 -2.37
C TYR A 126 19.65 3.30 -1.61
N GLU A 127 19.41 2.74 -0.42
CA GLU A 127 20.47 1.98 0.25
C GLU A 127 20.55 0.54 -0.31
N PRO A 128 21.72 0.09 -0.81
CA PRO A 128 21.92 -1.27 -1.34
C PRO A 128 21.81 -2.39 -0.29
N ILE A 129 21.29 -2.07 0.90
CA ILE A 129 21.03 -3.01 1.99
C ILE A 129 19.62 -3.62 1.80
N GLY A 130 19.39 -4.34 0.70
CA GLY A 130 18.16 -5.12 0.53
C GLY A 130 16.84 -4.32 0.56
N THR A 131 16.89 -3.02 0.26
CA THR A 131 15.71 -2.14 0.13
C THR A 131 15.33 -1.86 -1.32
N GLU A 132 15.92 -2.60 -2.28
CA GLU A 132 15.57 -2.47 -3.70
C GLU A 132 14.12 -2.93 -3.94
N GLY A 133 13.34 -2.12 -4.67
CA GLY A 133 11.96 -2.44 -5.04
C GLY A 133 10.91 -1.61 -4.30
N THR A 134 9.62 -1.87 -4.56
CA THR A 134 8.53 -1.08 -3.97
C THR A 134 8.49 -1.23 -2.45
N ALA A 135 8.34 -0.11 -1.75
CA ALA A 135 8.06 -0.05 -0.32
C ALA A 135 6.64 -0.51 -0.02
N VAL A 136 6.50 -1.75 0.44
CA VAL A 136 5.20 -2.28 0.84
C VAL A 136 4.98 -1.97 2.31
N ILE A 137 3.95 -1.16 2.58
CA ILE A 137 3.56 -0.71 3.91
C ILE A 137 2.41 -1.59 4.42
N PRO A 138 2.65 -2.48 5.39
CA PRO A 138 1.59 -3.25 6.03
C PRO A 138 0.51 -2.32 6.59
N THR A 139 -0.77 -2.63 6.36
CA THR A 139 -1.89 -1.93 7.03
C THR A 139 -2.33 -2.59 8.33
N ASP A 140 -1.75 -3.75 8.67
CA ASP A 140 -2.06 -4.55 9.85
C ASP A 140 -0.75 -5.01 10.54
N ALA A 141 -0.86 -5.87 11.54
CA ALA A 141 0.26 -6.46 12.25
C ALA A 141 1.28 -7.09 11.29
N TRP A 142 2.55 -6.77 11.51
CA TRP A 142 3.66 -7.33 10.76
C TRP A 142 4.82 -7.66 11.71
N PRO A 143 5.29 -8.92 11.79
CA PRO A 143 4.77 -10.09 11.06
C PRO A 143 3.31 -10.43 11.46
N PRO A 144 2.52 -11.03 10.55
CA PRO A 144 1.13 -11.38 10.85
C PRO A 144 1.06 -12.52 11.88
N PRO A 145 0.10 -12.49 12.82
CA PRO A 145 -0.12 -13.61 13.75
C PRO A 145 -0.76 -14.81 13.04
N GLY A 146 -0.53 -16.03 13.50
CA GLY A 146 -1.17 -17.23 12.91
C GLY A 146 -0.22 -18.03 12.02
N GLU A 147 0.73 -18.69 12.68
CA GLU A 147 1.81 -19.46 12.06
C GLU A 147 1.30 -20.56 11.13
N ASP A 148 0.22 -21.25 11.50
CA ASP A 148 -0.40 -22.30 10.68
C ASP A 148 -0.89 -21.77 9.32
N THR A 149 -1.39 -20.54 9.29
CA THR A 149 -1.84 -19.90 8.04
C THR A 149 -0.65 -19.54 7.16
N VAL A 150 0.45 -19.05 7.74
CA VAL A 150 1.69 -18.78 7.00
C VAL A 150 2.28 -20.09 6.45
N ALA A 151 2.32 -21.15 7.25
CA ALA A 151 2.81 -22.46 6.83
C ALA A 151 1.99 -23.02 5.67
N ALA A 152 0.65 -22.97 5.74
CA ALA A 152 -0.23 -23.42 4.67
C ALA A 152 0.01 -22.66 3.34
N TYR A 153 0.26 -21.35 3.41
CA TYR A 153 0.61 -20.58 2.22
C TYR A 153 2.02 -20.89 1.70
N ALA A 154 2.98 -21.14 2.59
CA ALA A 154 4.35 -21.51 2.20
C ALA A 154 4.35 -22.82 1.41
N GLU A 155 3.66 -23.85 1.92
CA GLU A 155 3.49 -25.13 1.21
C GLU A 155 2.84 -24.95 -0.17
N ALA A 156 1.81 -24.10 -0.26
CA ALA A 156 1.17 -23.77 -1.54
C ALA A 156 2.17 -23.12 -2.53
N ILE A 157 2.95 -22.14 -2.06
CA ILE A 157 3.95 -21.44 -2.89
C ILE A 157 5.04 -22.41 -3.38
N GLU A 158 5.50 -23.32 -2.52
CA GLU A 158 6.47 -24.38 -2.86
C GLU A 158 5.92 -25.34 -3.92
N ARG A 159 4.61 -25.63 -3.91
CA ARG A 159 3.94 -26.40 -4.98
C ARG A 159 3.77 -25.63 -6.30
N GLY A 160 4.20 -24.38 -6.36
CA GLY A 160 4.09 -23.54 -7.55
C GLY A 160 2.84 -22.65 -7.58
N GLU A 161 2.01 -22.67 -6.53
CA GLU A 161 0.86 -21.77 -6.43
C GLU A 161 1.33 -20.32 -6.20
N ARG A 162 0.53 -19.34 -6.64
CA ARG A 162 0.89 -17.91 -6.57
C ARG A 162 -0.25 -17.09 -5.96
N PRO A 163 -0.49 -17.22 -4.64
CA PRO A 163 -1.53 -16.47 -3.94
C PRO A 163 -1.25 -14.96 -4.03
N LEU A 164 -2.23 -14.15 -4.46
CA LEU A 164 -2.03 -12.71 -4.65
C LEU A 164 -2.18 -11.93 -3.34
N ALA A 165 -1.21 -11.07 -3.03
CA ALA A 165 -1.38 -9.99 -2.07
C ALA A 165 -1.94 -8.74 -2.77
N VAL A 166 -2.60 -7.85 -2.03
CA VAL A 166 -3.28 -6.68 -2.60
C VAL A 166 -2.54 -5.41 -2.20
N LEU A 167 -2.13 -4.64 -3.21
CA LEU A 167 -1.53 -3.32 -3.05
C LEU A 167 -2.50 -2.22 -3.47
N LEU A 168 -2.48 -1.11 -2.74
CA LEU A 168 -3.15 0.14 -3.12
C LEU A 168 -2.13 1.28 -3.11
N ARG A 169 -2.05 2.02 -4.21
CA ARG A 169 -1.13 3.14 -4.42
C ARG A 169 -1.89 4.44 -4.65
N SER A 170 -1.31 5.56 -4.19
CA SER A 170 -1.82 6.90 -4.47
C SER A 170 -1.69 7.28 -5.95
N GLU A 171 -0.71 6.69 -6.66
CA GLU A 171 -0.55 6.81 -8.10
C GLU A 171 0.24 5.64 -8.72
N PRO A 172 0.21 5.47 -10.05
CA PRO A 172 1.10 4.53 -10.73
C PRO A 172 2.57 4.95 -10.51
N PRO A 173 3.47 4.01 -10.24
CA PRO A 173 4.86 4.33 -9.92
C PRO A 173 5.57 4.93 -11.14
N GLY A 174 6.30 6.02 -10.93
CA GLY A 174 7.24 6.53 -11.93
C GLY A 174 8.50 5.67 -12.02
N ASP A 175 8.92 5.13 -10.87
CA ASP A 175 9.98 4.15 -10.69
C ASP A 175 9.51 3.09 -9.68
N GLU A 176 9.57 1.81 -10.05
CA GLU A 176 9.16 0.70 -9.17
C GLU A 176 10.11 0.51 -7.97
N GLN A 177 11.33 1.05 -8.05
CA GLN A 177 12.34 0.96 -6.99
C GLN A 177 12.21 2.06 -5.93
N ASP A 178 11.60 3.20 -6.28
CA ASP A 178 11.36 4.31 -5.36
C ASP A 178 9.88 4.70 -5.39
N CYS A 179 9.05 3.81 -4.86
CA CYS A 179 7.63 4.08 -4.67
C CYS A 179 7.07 3.36 -3.44
N ALA A 180 5.99 3.90 -2.89
CA ALA A 180 5.27 3.27 -1.77
C ALA A 180 3.93 2.66 -2.21
N ALA A 181 3.56 1.56 -1.55
CA ALA A 181 2.29 0.89 -1.73
C ALA A 181 1.73 0.39 -0.39
N PHE A 182 0.43 0.61 -0.15
CA PHE A 182 -0.24 0.11 1.05
C PHE A 182 -0.71 -1.33 0.83
N LEU A 183 -0.32 -2.24 1.72
CA LEU A 183 -0.76 -3.63 1.71
C LEU A 183 -2.16 -3.76 2.32
N ILE A 184 -3.17 -3.89 1.48
CA ILE A 184 -4.58 -3.96 1.91
C ILE A 184 -4.94 -5.35 2.41
N ASP A 185 -4.43 -6.40 1.76
CA ASP A 185 -4.63 -7.80 2.17
C ASP A 185 -3.44 -8.66 1.73
N GLY A 186 -3.28 -9.82 2.37
CA GLY A 186 -2.24 -10.79 2.02
C GLY A 186 -1.00 -10.75 2.92
N HIS A 187 -1.09 -10.20 4.14
CA HIS A 187 0.01 -10.20 5.11
C HIS A 187 0.58 -11.61 5.32
N HIS A 188 -0.27 -12.62 5.55
CA HIS A 188 0.19 -14.03 5.67
C HIS A 188 0.82 -14.57 4.40
N LYS A 189 0.32 -14.17 3.22
CA LYS A 189 0.86 -14.59 1.91
C LYS A 189 2.26 -14.02 1.72
N LEU A 190 2.46 -12.74 2.02
CA LEU A 190 3.78 -12.11 1.96
C LEU A 190 4.75 -12.67 2.99
N ALA A 191 4.29 -12.98 4.20
CA ALA A 191 5.11 -13.65 5.19
C ALA A 191 5.55 -15.04 4.70
N ALA A 192 4.67 -15.77 4.00
CA ALA A 192 4.97 -17.04 3.38
C ALA A 192 5.96 -16.90 2.20
N TYR A 193 5.79 -15.92 1.31
CA TYR A 193 6.75 -15.62 0.25
C TYR A 193 8.15 -15.32 0.79
N ARG A 194 8.25 -14.51 1.86
CA ARG A 194 9.53 -14.26 2.53
C ARG A 194 10.14 -15.53 3.11
N ARG A 195 9.32 -16.43 3.67
CA ARG A 195 9.78 -17.70 4.23
C ARG A 195 10.35 -18.63 3.17
N THR A 196 9.72 -18.69 2.00
CA THR A 196 10.14 -19.57 0.90
C THR A 196 11.22 -18.94 0.01
N GLY A 197 11.58 -17.67 0.23
CA GLY A 197 12.51 -16.94 -0.64
C GLY A 197 12.00 -16.76 -2.07
N THR A 198 10.68 -16.87 -2.29
CA THR A 198 10.05 -16.73 -3.60
C THR A 198 9.53 -15.30 -3.77
N ALA A 199 9.70 -14.73 -4.96
CA ALA A 199 9.18 -13.40 -5.26
C ALA A 199 7.64 -13.37 -5.18
N PRO A 200 7.05 -12.39 -4.47
CA PRO A 200 5.60 -12.29 -4.32
C PRO A 200 4.88 -11.87 -5.60
N HIS A 201 3.60 -12.23 -5.69
CA HIS A 201 2.71 -11.80 -6.76
C HIS A 201 1.62 -10.88 -6.18
N PHE A 202 1.31 -9.81 -6.89
CA PHE A 202 0.36 -8.80 -6.43
C PHE A 202 -0.82 -8.60 -7.38
N LEU A 203 -1.97 -8.29 -6.78
CA LEU A 203 -3.02 -7.49 -7.41
C LEU A 203 -2.74 -6.03 -7.01
N ASP A 204 -2.26 -5.24 -7.96
CA ASP A 204 -1.77 -3.87 -7.74
C ASP A 204 -2.80 -2.88 -8.28
N ILE A 205 -3.29 -2.00 -7.39
CA ILE A 205 -4.32 -1.01 -7.68
C ILE A 205 -3.73 0.38 -7.45
N ALA A 206 -3.80 1.26 -8.45
CA ALA A 206 -3.27 2.62 -8.37
C ALA A 206 -4.37 3.65 -8.65
N HIS A 207 -4.51 4.66 -7.80
CA HIS A 207 -5.42 5.77 -8.05
C HIS A 207 -4.87 6.68 -9.17
N LEU A 208 -5.70 7.09 -10.12
CA LEU A 208 -5.29 7.88 -11.29
C LEU A 208 -5.71 9.35 -11.18
N ALA A 209 -5.75 9.87 -9.96
CA ALA A 209 -6.11 11.27 -9.69
C ALA A 209 -4.96 12.24 -9.97
N ASP A 210 -5.28 13.53 -9.83
CA ASP A 210 -4.30 14.61 -9.87
C ASP A 210 -3.22 14.41 -8.80
N ARG A 211 -1.95 14.60 -9.20
CA ARG A 211 -0.75 14.49 -8.36
C ARG A 211 -0.65 15.61 -7.32
N ARG A 212 -1.55 15.61 -6.36
CA ARG A 212 -1.54 16.53 -5.21
C ARG A 212 -1.11 15.75 -3.98
N PRO A 213 -0.26 16.31 -3.09
CA PRO A 213 0.02 15.70 -1.79
C PRO A 213 -1.24 15.44 -0.98
N CYS A 214 -1.14 14.51 -0.04
CA CYS A 214 -2.19 14.30 0.95
C CYS A 214 -2.42 15.56 1.80
N GLU A 215 -3.57 15.65 2.46
CA GLU A 215 -3.91 16.85 3.21
C GLU A 215 -3.06 16.93 4.50
N PRO A 216 -2.54 18.12 4.89
CA PRO A 216 -1.85 18.29 6.17
C PRO A 216 -2.66 17.76 7.38
N GLU A 217 -3.99 17.86 7.29
CA GLU A 217 -4.89 17.37 8.33
C GLU A 217 -4.86 15.84 8.48
N ASP A 218 -4.58 15.12 7.40
CA ASP A 218 -4.40 13.66 7.47
C ASP A 218 -3.20 13.33 8.38
N LEU A 219 -2.09 14.05 8.19
CA LEU A 219 -0.88 13.89 8.98
C LEU A 219 -1.11 14.28 10.45
N ARG A 220 -1.77 15.42 10.73
CA ARG A 220 -2.11 15.83 12.11
C ARG A 220 -2.96 14.79 12.82
N THR A 221 -3.95 14.23 12.10
CA THR A 221 -4.85 13.22 12.65
C THR A 221 -4.10 11.94 13.01
N VAL A 222 -3.20 11.44 12.14
CA VAL A 222 -2.44 10.21 12.47
C VAL A 222 -1.39 10.43 13.55
N ILE A 223 -0.84 11.64 13.69
CA ILE A 223 0.05 12.02 14.80
C ILE A 223 -0.73 11.98 16.12
N GLY A 224 -1.89 12.65 16.16
CA GLY A 224 -2.79 12.65 17.31
C GLY A 224 -2.21 13.37 18.54
N GLY A 225 -1.46 14.45 18.34
CA GLY A 225 -0.84 15.26 19.41
C GLY A 225 0.37 14.62 20.09
N ASP A 226 0.97 13.58 19.47
CA ASP A 226 2.17 12.92 19.98
C ASP A 226 3.41 13.76 19.64
N GLY A 227 3.95 14.49 20.62
CA GLY A 227 5.04 15.45 20.41
C GLY A 227 6.32 14.84 19.81
N SER A 228 6.59 13.55 20.04
CA SER A 228 7.72 12.87 19.39
C SER A 228 7.46 12.70 17.89
N LEU A 229 6.25 12.28 17.51
CA LEU A 229 5.87 12.15 16.10
C LEU A 229 5.74 13.51 15.41
N GLU A 230 5.32 14.55 16.11
CA GLU A 230 5.31 15.93 15.58
C GLU A 230 6.71 16.39 15.19
N GLN A 231 7.70 16.16 16.06
CA GLN A 231 9.09 16.50 15.78
C GLN A 231 9.61 15.71 14.57
N THR A 232 9.35 14.41 14.56
CA THR A 232 9.69 13.48 13.49
C THR A 232 9.08 13.87 12.14
N ALA A 233 7.79 14.23 12.09
CA ALA A 233 7.06 14.52 10.88
C ALA A 233 7.14 15.99 10.45
N SER A 234 7.89 16.83 11.18
CA SER A 234 7.92 18.29 10.99
C SER A 234 8.31 18.72 9.58
N ASN A 235 9.21 18.00 8.92
CA ASN A 235 9.61 18.31 7.54
C ASN A 235 8.50 17.99 6.54
N LEU A 236 7.83 16.84 6.67
CA LEU A 236 6.68 16.51 5.82
C LEU A 236 5.54 17.50 6.06
N MET A 237 5.25 17.84 7.32
CA MET A 237 4.23 18.84 7.61
C MET A 237 4.51 20.17 6.90
N ARG A 238 5.75 20.66 6.97
CA ARG A 238 6.16 21.87 6.24
C ARG A 238 5.98 21.71 4.73
N TYR A 239 6.39 20.58 4.15
CA TYR A 239 6.20 20.30 2.73
C TYR A 239 4.71 20.37 2.33
N LEU A 240 3.83 19.70 3.09
CA LEU A 240 2.38 19.67 2.83
C LEU A 240 1.75 21.06 2.93
N GLU A 241 2.20 21.90 3.87
CA GLU A 241 1.69 23.27 4.04
C GLU A 241 2.14 24.22 2.92
N HIS A 242 3.35 24.05 2.37
CA HIS A 242 3.84 24.86 1.26
C HIS A 242 3.20 24.48 -0.07
N ALA A 243 2.95 23.19 -0.31
CA ALA A 243 2.34 22.71 -1.55
C ALA A 243 0.89 23.20 -1.80
N ARG A 244 0.28 23.89 -0.82
CA ARG A 244 -1.06 24.50 -0.92
C ARG A 244 -1.06 25.98 -1.34
N GLN A 245 0.09 26.65 -1.30
CA GLN A 245 0.24 28.06 -1.66
C GLN A 245 0.46 28.21 -3.17
#